data_AF-A0A419E5V8-F1
#
_entry.id   AF-A0A419E5V8-F1
#
_cell.length_a   1.000
_cell.length_b   1.000
_cell.length_c   1.000
_cell.angle_alpha   90.00
_cell.angle_beta   90.00
_cell.angle_gamma   90.00
#
_symmetry.space_group_name_H-M   'P 1'
#
loop_
_entity.id
_entity.type
_entity.pdbx_description
1 polymer ?
#
loop_
_entity_poly.entity_id
_entity_poly.type
_entity_poly.pdbx_seq_one_letter_code
_entity_poly.pdbx_strand_id
1 'polypeptide(L)'
;MKPEPIHNKRNLLGNLITIILVSISFGVVVYFVIVLWWFPAFSKDWIMLEGFASVISLSIVTGGLVFAATEYVNAERAKEIEKIADEREKAKLAYEMYKSIFEKLTDPKQEMARRWILSNITIKNDDEDLAQWYERMHKKIVKRRPGDSTNLPEGQNALKLTLNCFDYIGFIADHYWEIEDDSLDWISPPIAKVWRRIGPYVSHVRTLRNAKDYYVSAEHIGNICMEWRQERGLPDEEYVAKTP
;
A
#
# COMPACT_ATOMS: atom_id res chain seq x y z
N MET A 1 19.86 5.02 9.78
CA MET A 1 20.24 4.06 8.72
C MET A 1 21.74 4.20 8.47
N LYS A 2 22.55 3.18 8.74
CA LYS A 2 23.95 3.16 8.31
C LYS A 2 23.97 2.83 6.81
N PRO A 3 24.72 3.55 5.96
CA PRO A 3 24.88 3.17 4.57
C PRO A 3 25.51 1.77 4.53
N GLU A 4 24.87 0.84 3.82
CA GLU A 4 25.47 -0.46 3.55
C GLU A 4 26.83 -0.25 2.88
N PRO A 5 27.88 -1.01 3.28
CA PRO A 5 29.16 -0.92 2.62
C PRO A 5 28.99 -1.31 1.16
N ILE A 6 29.36 -0.40 0.25
CA ILE A 6 29.38 -0.64 -1.20
C ILE A 6 30.32 -1.83 -1.42
N HIS A 7 29.73 -3.02 -1.53
CA HIS A 7 30.46 -4.26 -1.66
C HIS A 7 31.28 -4.21 -2.95
N ASN A 8 32.59 -4.40 -2.80
CA ASN A 8 33.63 -4.15 -3.79
C ASN A 8 33.45 -4.97 -5.09
N LYS A 9 32.64 -4.47 -6.04
CA LYS A 9 32.38 -5.09 -7.35
C LYS A 9 33.66 -5.40 -8.15
N ARG A 10 34.75 -4.66 -7.93
CA ARG A 10 36.05 -4.90 -8.60
C ARG A 10 36.69 -6.23 -8.20
N ASN A 11 36.54 -6.66 -6.95
CA ASN A 11 37.12 -7.93 -6.50
C ASN A 11 36.36 -9.16 -7.01
N LEU A 12 35.04 -9.04 -7.22
CA LEU A 12 34.23 -10.12 -7.81
C LEU A 12 34.60 -10.40 -9.27
N LEU A 13 34.83 -9.35 -10.06
CA LEU A 13 35.20 -9.48 -11.48
C LEU A 13 36.58 -10.16 -11.64
N GLY A 14 37.56 -9.78 -10.81
CA GLY A 14 38.90 -10.39 -10.81
C GLY A 14 38.84 -11.88 -10.49
N ASN A 15 38.10 -12.27 -9.45
CA ASN A 15 37.96 -13.68 -9.07
C ASN A 15 37.26 -14.54 -10.14
N LEU A 16 36.24 -14.01 -10.82
CA LEU A 16 35.57 -14.69 -11.93
C LEU A 16 36.51 -14.96 -13.11
N ILE A 17 37.32 -13.96 -13.49
CA ILE A 17 38.30 -14.11 -14.58
C ILE A 17 39.33 -15.18 -14.23
N THR A 18 39.83 -15.20 -12.99
CA THR A 18 40.76 -16.23 -12.53
C THR A 18 40.14 -17.64 -12.58
N ILE A 19 38.89 -17.82 -12.14
CA ILE A 19 38.19 -19.11 -12.20
C ILE A 19 38.02 -19.59 -13.64
N ILE A 20 37.65 -18.69 -14.56
CA ILE A 20 37.51 -18.99 -15.99
C ILE A 20 38.86 -19.42 -16.57
N LEU A 21 39.93 -18.65 -16.33
CA LEU A 21 41.27 -19.00 -16.82
C LEU A 21 41.76 -20.34 -16.26
N VAL A 22 41.53 -20.61 -14.97
CA VAL A 22 41.88 -21.89 -14.34
C VAL A 22 41.08 -23.04 -14.95
N SER A 23 39.78 -22.88 -15.21
CA SER A 23 38.98 -23.92 -15.89
C SER A 23 39.44 -24.18 -17.33
N ILE A 24 39.74 -23.12 -18.10
CA ILE A 24 40.23 -23.26 -19.48
C ILE A 24 41.58 -23.97 -19.49
N SER A 25 42.53 -23.51 -18.67
CA SER A 25 43.85 -24.14 -18.58
C SER A 25 43.78 -25.59 -18.11
N PHE A 26 42.93 -25.90 -17.13
CA PHE A 26 42.67 -27.28 -16.72
C PHE A 26 42.10 -28.12 -17.87
N GLY A 27 41.11 -27.61 -18.61
CA GLY A 27 40.54 -28.28 -19.78
C GLY A 27 41.58 -28.55 -20.87
N VAL A 28 42.47 -27.59 -21.14
CA VAL A 28 43.57 -27.74 -22.10
C VAL A 28 44.58 -28.79 -21.63
N VAL A 29 44.99 -28.76 -20.36
CA VAL A 29 45.93 -29.76 -19.80
C VAL A 29 45.33 -31.15 -19.87
N VAL A 30 44.07 -31.31 -19.46
CA VAL A 30 43.35 -32.59 -19.53
C VAL A 30 43.26 -33.10 -20.97
N TYR A 31 42.91 -32.22 -21.92
CA TYR A 31 42.90 -32.55 -23.34
C TYR A 31 44.27 -33.05 -23.84
N PHE A 32 45.35 -32.34 -23.52
CA PHE A 32 46.70 -32.73 -23.94
C PHE A 32 47.14 -34.06 -23.33
N VAL A 33 46.84 -34.32 -22.05
CA VAL A 33 47.14 -35.59 -21.40
C VAL A 33 46.37 -36.73 -22.08
N ILE A 34 45.09 -36.54 -22.35
CA ILE A 34 44.26 -37.55 -23.02
C ILE A 34 44.78 -37.83 -24.43
N VAL A 35 45.03 -36.80 -25.24
CA VAL A 35 45.39 -36.95 -26.65
C VAL A 35 46.82 -37.47 -26.83
N LEU A 36 47.79 -36.98 -26.05
CA LEU A 36 49.19 -37.35 -26.26
C LEU A 36 49.57 -38.66 -25.57
N TRP A 37 48.99 -38.97 -24.41
CA TRP A 37 49.42 -40.12 -23.61
C TRP A 37 48.44 -41.28 -23.65
N TRP A 38 47.14 -41.02 -23.57
CA TRP A 38 46.13 -42.08 -23.51
C TRP A 38 45.62 -42.52 -24.87
N PHE A 39 45.45 -41.60 -25.83
CA PHE A 39 44.95 -41.92 -27.16
C PHE A 39 45.77 -42.98 -27.93
N PRO A 40 47.13 -43.00 -27.87
CA PRO A 40 47.92 -44.07 -28.49
C PRO A 40 47.72 -45.46 -27.85
N ALA A 41 47.28 -45.51 -26.60
CA ALA A 41 46.91 -46.75 -25.92
C ALA A 41 45.48 -47.18 -26.28
N PHE A 42 44.55 -46.23 -26.35
CA PHE A 42 43.16 -46.47 -26.75
C PHE A 42 43.00 -46.88 -28.22
N SER A 43 43.86 -46.41 -29.13
CA SER A 43 43.77 -46.75 -30.56
C SER A 43 44.01 -48.24 -30.84
N LYS A 44 44.54 -49.00 -29.88
CA LYS A 44 44.80 -50.44 -29.98
C LYS A 44 43.66 -51.31 -29.43
N ASP A 45 42.76 -50.76 -28.63
CA ASP A 45 41.69 -51.49 -27.95
C ASP A 45 40.36 -50.73 -28.03
N TRP A 46 39.49 -51.16 -28.94
CA TRP A 46 38.19 -50.54 -29.18
C TRP A 46 37.34 -50.49 -27.89
N ILE A 47 37.40 -51.52 -27.06
CA ILE A 47 36.57 -51.61 -25.84
C ILE A 47 36.87 -50.45 -24.90
N MET A 48 38.14 -50.03 -24.79
CA MET A 48 38.50 -48.89 -23.95
C MET A 48 38.04 -47.55 -24.54
N LEU A 49 38.06 -47.39 -25.88
CA LEU A 49 37.59 -46.18 -26.55
C LEU A 49 36.08 -45.97 -26.33
N GLU A 50 35.30 -47.05 -26.41
CA GLU A 50 33.87 -47.04 -26.12
C GLU A 50 33.59 -46.66 -24.66
N GLY A 51 34.33 -47.25 -23.72
CA GLY A 51 34.26 -46.90 -22.30
C GLY A 51 34.56 -45.41 -22.05
N PHE A 52 35.60 -44.87 -22.67
CA PHE A 52 35.96 -43.46 -22.55
C PHE A 52 34.90 -42.51 -23.15
N ALA A 53 34.38 -42.83 -24.34
CA ALA A 53 33.30 -42.05 -24.97
C ALA A 53 32.03 -42.02 -24.08
N SER A 54 31.68 -43.16 -23.48
CA SER A 54 30.53 -43.24 -22.57
C SER A 54 30.68 -42.32 -21.34
N VAL A 55 31.89 -42.24 -20.76
CA VAL A 55 32.19 -41.38 -19.61
C VAL A 55 32.11 -39.89 -20.00
N ILE A 56 32.62 -39.50 -21.18
CA ILE A 56 32.48 -38.14 -21.68
C ILE A 56 31.02 -37.77 -21.88
N SER A 57 30.24 -38.62 -22.56
CA SER A 57 28.83 -38.38 -22.80
C SER A 57 28.05 -38.25 -21.48
N LEU A 58 28.31 -39.13 -20.51
CA LEU A 58 27.70 -39.05 -19.18
C LEU A 58 28.09 -37.76 -18.45
N SER A 59 29.35 -37.34 -18.56
CA SER A 59 29.84 -36.10 -17.93
C SER A 59 29.16 -34.87 -18.51
N ILE A 60 28.98 -34.80 -19.84
CA ILE A 60 28.28 -33.70 -20.51
C ILE A 60 26.81 -33.66 -20.10
N VAL A 61 26.12 -34.81 -20.11
CA VAL A 61 24.71 -34.91 -19.70
C VAL A 61 24.54 -34.52 -18.24
N THR A 62 25.40 -35.03 -17.35
CA THR A 62 25.37 -34.72 -15.92
C THR A 62 25.66 -33.24 -15.67
N GLY A 63 26.67 -32.68 -16.35
CA GLY A 63 27.00 -31.25 -16.28
C GLY A 63 25.86 -30.35 -16.75
N GLY A 64 25.22 -30.70 -17.88
CA GLY A 64 24.05 -30.00 -18.40
C GLY A 64 22.86 -30.06 -17.45
N LEU A 65 22.62 -31.21 -16.81
CA LEU A 65 21.54 -31.39 -15.82
C LEU A 65 21.79 -30.56 -14.56
N VAL A 66 23.02 -30.59 -14.02
CA VAL A 66 23.39 -29.76 -12.85
C VAL A 66 23.24 -28.27 -13.20
N PHE A 67 23.70 -27.85 -14.37
CA PHE A 67 23.54 -26.48 -14.83
C PHE A 67 22.06 -26.06 -14.90
N ALA A 68 21.22 -26.85 -15.57
CA ALA A 68 19.78 -26.59 -15.67
C ALA A 68 19.09 -26.55 -14.30
N ALA A 69 19.46 -27.45 -13.38
CA ALA A 69 18.95 -27.44 -12.01
C ALA A 69 19.38 -26.19 -11.25
N THR A 70 20.65 -25.76 -11.39
CA THR A 70 21.12 -24.53 -10.74
C THR A 70 20.46 -23.28 -11.30
N GLU A 71 20.24 -23.21 -12.61
CA GLU A 71 19.54 -22.10 -13.27
C GLU A 71 18.08 -22.04 -12.82
N TYR A 72 17.39 -23.17 -12.75
CA TYR A 72 16.02 -23.26 -12.23
C TYR A 72 15.92 -22.78 -10.78
N VAL A 73 16.79 -23.26 -9.89
CA VAL A 73 16.80 -22.83 -8.47
C VAL A 73 17.11 -21.34 -8.35
N ASN A 74 18.02 -20.81 -9.15
CA ASN A 74 18.35 -19.38 -9.14
C ASN A 74 17.18 -18.53 -9.67
N ALA A 75 16.51 -18.97 -10.73
CA ALA A 75 15.33 -18.29 -11.27
C ALA A 75 14.18 -18.27 -10.26
N GLU A 76 13.95 -19.36 -9.54
CA GLU A 76 12.88 -19.42 -8.54
C GLU A 76 13.19 -18.53 -7.32
N ARG A 77 14.44 -18.54 -6.84
CA ARG A 77 14.89 -17.61 -5.79
C ARG A 77 14.77 -16.16 -6.21
N ALA A 78 15.05 -15.83 -7.47
CA ALA A 78 14.89 -14.47 -7.99
C ALA A 78 13.43 -14.01 -7.93
N LYS A 79 12.48 -14.88 -8.32
CA LYS A 79 11.04 -14.59 -8.19
C LYS A 79 10.60 -14.43 -6.74
N GLU A 80 11.12 -15.24 -5.82
CA GLU A 80 10.81 -15.10 -4.39
C GLU A 80 11.31 -13.75 -3.84
N ILE A 81 12.52 -13.34 -4.21
CA ILE A 81 13.08 -12.04 -3.81
C ILE A 81 12.24 -10.89 -4.38
N GLU A 82 11.82 -10.98 -5.64
CA GLU A 82 10.94 -10.00 -6.30
C GLU A 82 9.59 -9.89 -5.57
N LYS A 83 8.94 -11.02 -5.27
CA LYS A 83 7.68 -11.04 -4.50
C LYS A 83 7.84 -10.39 -3.12
N ILE A 84 8.92 -10.71 -2.40
CA ILE A 84 9.19 -10.11 -1.09
C ILE A 84 9.45 -8.60 -1.22
N ALA A 85 10.10 -8.16 -2.30
CA ALA A 85 10.31 -6.73 -2.56
C ALA A 85 8.98 -6.02 -2.83
N ASP A 86 8.12 -6.58 -3.69
CA ASP A 86 6.79 -6.06 -3.99
C ASP A 86 5.91 -5.99 -2.74
N GLU A 87 5.90 -7.03 -1.90
CA GLU A 87 5.16 -7.05 -0.63
C GLU A 87 5.66 -5.97 0.32
N ARG A 88 6.98 -5.75 0.40
CA ARG A 88 7.55 -4.66 1.22
C ARG A 88 7.19 -3.29 0.68
N GLU A 89 7.13 -3.11 -0.64
CA GLU A 89 6.71 -1.84 -1.24
C GLU A 89 5.23 -1.57 -0.98
N LYS A 90 4.36 -2.57 -1.15
CA LYS A 90 2.94 -2.47 -0.78
C LYS A 90 2.75 -2.13 0.69
N ALA A 91 3.48 -2.79 1.59
CA ALA A 91 3.42 -2.50 3.03
C ALA A 91 3.89 -1.08 3.38
N LYS A 92 4.94 -0.58 2.70
CA LYS A 92 5.39 0.81 2.87
C LYS A 92 4.34 1.80 2.39
N LEU A 93 3.76 1.59 1.22
CA LEU A 93 2.69 2.44 0.68
C LEU A 93 1.47 2.45 1.61
N ALA A 94 1.04 1.28 2.09
CA ALA A 94 -0.05 1.16 3.07
C ALA A 94 0.25 1.94 4.35
N TYR A 95 1.46 1.82 4.90
CA TYR A 95 1.88 2.56 6.08
C TYR A 95 1.95 4.08 5.84
N GLU A 96 2.43 4.51 4.67
CA GLU A 96 2.47 5.94 4.30
C GLU A 96 1.06 6.53 4.15
N MET A 97 0.13 5.78 3.56
CA MET A 97 -1.29 6.16 3.48
C MET A 97 -1.92 6.26 4.87
N TYR A 98 -1.74 5.23 5.72
CA TYR A 98 -2.17 5.24 7.12
C TYR A 98 -1.68 6.50 7.84
N LYS A 99 -0.36 6.75 7.77
CA LYS A 99 0.27 7.88 8.42
C LYS A 99 -0.31 9.21 7.92
N SER A 100 -0.52 9.35 6.61
CA SER A 100 -1.06 10.57 6.02
C SER A 100 -2.51 10.83 6.44
N ILE A 101 -3.35 9.80 6.44
CA ILE A 101 -4.73 9.88 6.91
C ILE A 101 -4.78 10.21 8.40
N PHE A 102 -3.95 9.53 9.20
CA PHE A 102 -3.84 9.78 10.64
C PHE A 102 -3.43 11.23 10.91
N GLU A 103 -2.36 11.71 10.27
CA GLU A 103 -1.90 13.11 10.41
C GLU A 103 -2.99 14.11 10.05
N LYS A 104 -3.75 13.87 8.97
CA LYS A 104 -4.89 14.72 8.57
C LYS A 104 -6.04 14.68 9.58
N LEU A 105 -6.38 13.49 10.08
CA LEU A 105 -7.43 13.34 11.10
C LEU A 105 -7.00 14.02 12.39
N THR A 106 -5.76 13.84 12.85
CA THR A 106 -5.26 14.41 14.11
C THR A 106 -4.77 15.86 14.00
N ASP A 107 -4.83 16.48 12.82
CA ASP A 107 -4.46 17.88 12.66
C ASP A 107 -5.34 18.76 13.58
N PRO A 108 -4.74 19.62 14.44
CA PRO A 108 -5.50 20.40 15.41
C PRO A 108 -6.60 21.26 14.79
N LYS A 109 -6.40 21.80 13.58
CA LYS A 109 -7.42 22.61 12.91
C LYS A 109 -8.58 21.75 12.44
N GLN A 110 -8.29 20.57 11.90
CA GLN A 110 -9.31 19.59 11.52
C GLN A 110 -10.08 19.06 12.73
N GLU A 111 -9.39 18.81 13.84
CA GLU A 111 -10.03 18.40 15.08
C GLU A 111 -10.96 19.49 15.64
N MET A 112 -10.50 20.74 15.69
CA MET A 112 -11.34 21.87 16.10
C MET A 112 -12.55 22.04 15.19
N ALA A 113 -12.39 21.86 13.87
CA ALA A 113 -13.49 21.90 12.91
C ALA A 113 -14.55 20.81 13.19
N ARG A 114 -14.11 19.56 13.43
CA ARG A 114 -15.02 18.48 13.80
C ARG A 114 -15.70 18.73 15.14
N ARG A 115 -14.97 19.20 16.16
CA ARG A 115 -15.54 19.57 17.46
C ARG A 115 -16.60 20.67 17.31
N TRP A 116 -16.35 21.67 16.48
CA TRP A 116 -17.35 22.70 16.18
C TRP A 116 -18.62 22.09 15.58
N ILE A 117 -18.49 21.18 14.60
CA ILE A 117 -19.64 20.49 13.99
C ILE A 117 -20.41 19.71 15.04
N LEU A 118 -19.73 18.91 15.87
CA LEU A 118 -20.36 18.09 16.91
C LEU A 118 -21.16 18.93 17.91
N SER A 119 -20.65 20.12 18.26
CA SER A 119 -21.30 21.02 19.22
C SER A 119 -22.43 21.88 18.63
N ASN A 120 -22.44 22.13 17.32
CA ASN A 120 -23.35 23.12 16.70
C ASN A 120 -24.38 22.52 15.75
N ILE A 121 -24.08 21.40 15.10
CA ILE A 121 -24.94 20.73 14.14
C ILE A 121 -25.60 19.52 14.82
N THR A 122 -26.93 19.56 14.93
CA THR A 122 -27.72 18.47 15.51
C THR A 122 -27.93 17.38 14.47
N ILE A 123 -27.98 16.13 14.92
CA ILE A 123 -28.41 15.00 14.08
C ILE A 123 -29.85 15.29 13.60
N LYS A 124 -30.15 14.98 12.33
CA LYS A 124 -31.51 15.07 11.78
C LYS A 124 -32.32 13.91 12.33
N ASN A 125 -33.49 14.19 12.92
CA ASN A 125 -34.42 13.13 13.33
C ASN A 125 -35.09 12.51 12.10
N ASP A 126 -35.50 11.25 12.18
CA ASP A 126 -36.09 10.53 11.04
C ASP A 126 -37.41 11.16 10.57
N ASP A 127 -38.21 11.68 11.50
CA ASP A 127 -39.52 12.33 11.26
C ASP A 127 -39.42 13.79 10.81
N GLU A 128 -38.25 14.42 10.94
CA GLU A 128 -38.07 15.82 10.61
C GLU A 128 -37.91 16.06 9.10
N ASP A 129 -38.56 17.10 8.58
CA ASP A 129 -38.38 17.55 7.20
C ASP A 129 -36.94 18.05 6.94
N LEU A 130 -36.34 17.56 5.85
CA LEU A 130 -34.94 17.85 5.52
C LEU A 130 -34.70 19.34 5.24
N ALA A 131 -35.65 20.02 4.58
CA ALA A 131 -35.49 21.43 4.24
C ALA A 131 -35.59 22.32 5.50
N GLN A 132 -36.54 22.04 6.39
CA GLN A 132 -36.66 22.74 7.68
C GLN A 132 -35.43 22.55 8.57
N TRP A 133 -34.93 21.31 8.69
CA TRP A 133 -33.70 21.02 9.42
C TRP A 133 -32.51 21.77 8.79
N TYR A 134 -32.39 21.72 7.45
CA TYR A 134 -31.33 22.39 6.71
C TYR A 134 -31.34 23.89 6.95
N GLU A 135 -32.49 24.57 6.84
CA GLU A 135 -32.56 26.02 7.09
C GLU A 135 -32.09 26.40 8.49
N ARG A 136 -32.49 25.61 9.51
CA ARG A 136 -32.08 25.84 10.89
C ARG A 136 -30.58 25.67 11.07
N MET A 137 -29.99 24.62 10.50
CA MET A 137 -28.54 24.38 10.58
C MET A 137 -27.75 25.38 9.73
N HIS A 138 -28.21 25.68 8.52
CA HIS A 138 -27.58 26.63 7.61
C HIS A 138 -27.49 28.01 8.25
N LYS A 139 -28.56 28.49 8.91
CA LYS A 139 -28.53 29.75 9.69
C LYS A 139 -27.42 29.78 10.74
N LYS A 140 -27.14 28.65 11.43
CA LYS A 140 -26.02 28.55 12.38
C LYS A 140 -24.66 28.56 11.67
N ILE A 141 -24.54 27.82 10.58
CA ILE A 141 -23.31 27.67 9.80
C ILE A 141 -22.85 29.00 9.20
N VAL A 142 -23.79 29.82 8.70
CA VAL A 142 -23.47 31.10 8.04
C VAL A 142 -23.43 32.29 9.00
N LYS A 143 -23.76 32.09 10.28
CA LYS A 143 -23.76 33.16 11.28
C LYS A 143 -22.34 33.67 11.52
N ARG A 144 -22.11 34.96 11.26
CA ARG A 144 -20.85 35.65 11.59
C ARG A 144 -20.85 36.12 13.04
N ARG A 145 -19.71 35.99 13.72
CA ARG A 145 -19.50 36.59 15.04
C ARG A 145 -19.16 38.07 14.88
N PRO A 146 -19.62 38.95 15.80
CA PRO A 146 -19.19 40.35 15.81
C PRO A 146 -17.65 40.43 15.94
N GLY A 147 -17.00 41.19 15.06
CA GLY A 147 -15.54 41.34 15.05
C GLY A 147 -14.76 40.25 14.30
N ASP A 148 -15.44 39.27 13.69
CA ASP A 148 -14.81 38.27 12.83
C ASP A 148 -14.41 38.89 11.48
N SER A 149 -13.11 39.10 11.28
CA SER A 149 -12.53 39.64 10.04
C SER A 149 -12.19 38.56 9.01
N THR A 150 -12.45 37.29 9.31
CA THR A 150 -12.11 36.19 8.39
C THR A 150 -13.05 36.18 7.18
N ASN A 151 -12.54 35.69 6.04
CA ASN A 151 -13.30 35.64 4.79
C ASN A 151 -14.54 34.71 4.86
N LEU A 152 -14.54 33.72 5.77
CA LEU A 152 -15.59 32.72 5.92
C LEU A 152 -16.07 32.67 7.38
N PRO A 153 -17.40 32.67 7.63
CA PRO A 153 -17.93 32.36 8.95
C PRO A 153 -17.32 31.08 9.53
N GLU A 154 -17.05 31.07 10.83
CA GLU A 154 -16.46 29.93 11.55
C GLU A 154 -17.13 28.58 11.20
N GLY A 155 -18.45 28.54 11.13
CA GLY A 155 -19.20 27.32 10.79
C GLY A 155 -18.99 26.85 9.35
N GLN A 156 -18.94 27.79 8.39
CA GLN A 156 -18.59 27.46 7.00
C GLN A 156 -17.16 26.95 6.89
N ASN A 157 -16.22 27.56 7.63
CA ASN A 157 -14.84 27.11 7.65
C ASN A 157 -14.71 25.71 8.26
N ALA A 158 -15.38 25.44 9.38
CA ALA A 158 -15.39 24.12 10.03
C ALA A 158 -15.95 23.04 9.10
N LEU A 159 -17.07 23.32 8.42
CA LEU A 159 -17.67 22.40 7.46
C LEU A 159 -16.72 22.15 6.28
N LYS A 160 -16.14 23.20 5.70
CA LYS A 160 -15.20 23.09 4.58
C LYS A 160 -13.96 22.27 4.95
N LEU A 161 -13.35 22.54 6.10
CA LEU A 161 -12.16 21.81 6.55
C LEU A 161 -12.46 20.32 6.71
N THR A 162 -13.56 20.00 7.38
CA THR A 162 -13.99 18.62 7.63
C THR A 162 -14.32 17.90 6.34
N LEU A 163 -15.10 18.51 5.45
CA LEU A 163 -15.46 17.90 4.17
C LEU A 163 -14.24 17.69 3.28
N ASN A 164 -13.31 18.66 3.21
CA ASN A 164 -12.04 18.48 2.49
C ASN A 164 -11.21 17.34 3.09
N CYS A 165 -11.23 17.15 4.41
CA CYS A 165 -10.54 16.04 5.06
C CYS A 165 -11.17 14.71 4.68
N PHE A 166 -12.51 14.60 4.71
CA PHE A 166 -13.21 13.36 4.36
C PHE A 166 -13.09 13.06 2.88
N ASP A 167 -13.14 14.08 2.02
CA ASP A 167 -12.96 13.94 0.58
C ASP A 167 -11.57 13.39 0.24
N TYR A 168 -10.53 13.91 0.90
CA TYR A 168 -9.17 13.38 0.78
C TYR A 168 -9.06 11.92 1.20
N ILE A 169 -9.65 11.56 2.35
CA ILE A 169 -9.62 10.18 2.85
C ILE A 169 -10.40 9.25 1.92
N GLY A 170 -11.60 9.66 1.49
CA GLY A 170 -12.42 8.92 0.54
C GLY A 170 -11.74 8.74 -0.81
N PHE A 171 -11.01 9.76 -1.28
CA PHE A 171 -10.22 9.65 -2.51
C PHE A 171 -9.09 8.61 -2.37
N ILE A 172 -8.37 8.61 -1.24
CA ILE A 172 -7.32 7.60 -0.99
C ILE A 172 -7.91 6.21 -0.89
N ALA A 173 -9.00 6.05 -0.14
CA ALA A 173 -9.74 4.81 -0.01
C ALA A 173 -10.17 4.24 -1.37
N ASP A 174 -10.77 5.06 -2.23
CA ASP A 174 -11.32 4.58 -3.50
C ASP A 174 -10.22 4.21 -4.53
N HIS A 175 -9.04 4.83 -4.45
CA HIS A 175 -8.02 4.71 -5.51
C HIS A 175 -6.76 3.93 -5.13
N TYR A 176 -6.38 3.94 -3.85
CA TYR A 176 -5.05 3.49 -3.43
C TYR A 176 -5.09 2.54 -2.24
N TRP A 177 -6.19 2.51 -1.49
CA TRP A 177 -6.26 1.76 -0.26
C TRP A 177 -7.45 0.80 -0.27
N GLU A 178 -7.16 -0.48 -0.45
CA GLU A 178 -8.13 -1.53 -0.15
C GLU A 178 -8.48 -1.41 1.34
N ILE A 179 -9.65 -0.84 1.63
CA ILE A 179 -10.10 -0.66 3.01
C ILE A 179 -10.38 -2.05 3.57
N GLU A 180 -9.42 -2.57 4.32
CA GLU A 180 -9.59 -3.76 5.13
C GLU A 180 -10.45 -3.44 6.37
N ASP A 181 -11.13 -4.46 6.89
CA ASP A 181 -12.02 -4.35 8.07
C ASP A 181 -11.29 -3.71 9.28
N ASP A 182 -10.03 -4.09 9.51
CA ASP A 182 -9.17 -3.55 10.57
C ASP A 182 -8.87 -2.05 10.40
N SER A 183 -8.91 -1.54 9.17
CA SER A 183 -8.69 -0.12 8.89
C SER A 183 -9.89 0.74 9.29
N LEU A 184 -11.10 0.18 9.20
CA LEU A 184 -12.33 0.86 9.60
C LEU A 184 -12.51 0.93 11.12
N ASP A 185 -11.90 0.02 11.88
CA ASP A 185 -11.96 0.04 13.36
C ASP A 185 -11.53 1.39 13.95
N TRP A 186 -10.48 2.01 13.40
CA TRP A 186 -9.93 3.26 13.92
C TRP A 186 -10.38 4.51 13.16
N ILE A 187 -10.70 4.41 11.86
CA ILE A 187 -11.18 5.54 11.05
C ILE A 187 -12.67 5.80 11.25
N SER A 188 -13.47 4.74 11.35
CA SER A 188 -14.93 4.89 11.35
C SER A 188 -15.43 5.74 12.52
N PRO A 189 -14.91 5.66 13.77
CA PRO A 189 -15.48 6.44 14.87
C PRO A 189 -15.45 7.96 14.66
N PRO A 190 -14.30 8.60 14.32
CA PRO A 190 -14.29 10.05 14.09
C PRO A 190 -15.04 10.48 12.82
N ILE A 191 -15.08 9.65 11.77
CA ILE A 191 -15.78 9.98 10.52
C ILE A 191 -17.29 9.83 10.70
N ALA A 192 -17.80 8.66 11.09
CA ALA A 192 -19.23 8.37 11.19
C ALA A 192 -19.95 9.35 12.13
N LYS A 193 -19.34 9.65 13.29
CA LYS A 193 -19.91 10.57 14.29
C LYS A 193 -20.19 11.96 13.72
N VAL A 194 -19.31 12.44 12.85
CA VAL A 194 -19.43 13.75 12.21
C VAL A 194 -20.29 13.65 10.95
N TRP A 195 -20.11 12.60 10.14
CA TRP A 195 -20.86 12.35 8.92
C TRP A 195 -22.36 12.26 9.17
N ARG A 196 -22.80 11.60 10.25
CA ARG A 196 -24.22 11.55 10.65
C ARG A 196 -24.88 12.93 10.77
N ARG A 197 -24.11 13.97 11.14
CA ARG A 197 -24.61 15.35 11.28
C ARG A 197 -24.57 16.12 9.96
N ILE A 198 -23.54 15.91 9.13
CA ILE A 198 -23.31 16.73 7.93
C ILE A 198 -23.76 16.05 6.63
N GLY A 199 -23.93 14.73 6.60
CA GLY A 199 -24.36 13.96 5.44
C GLY A 199 -25.70 14.45 4.87
N PRO A 200 -26.76 14.63 5.70
CA PRO A 200 -28.02 15.20 5.23
C PRO A 200 -27.85 16.62 4.66
N TYR A 201 -26.97 17.43 5.26
CA TYR A 201 -26.66 18.78 4.77
C TYR A 201 -25.98 18.72 3.40
N VAL A 202 -24.97 17.86 3.22
CA VAL A 202 -24.25 17.68 1.94
C VAL A 202 -25.21 17.21 0.85
N SER A 203 -26.04 16.20 1.13
CA SER A 203 -27.01 15.67 0.18
C SER A 203 -28.03 16.73 -0.27
N HIS A 204 -28.53 17.55 0.67
CA HIS A 204 -29.43 18.64 0.35
C HIS A 204 -28.74 19.73 -0.49
N VAL A 205 -27.53 20.17 -0.11
CA VAL A 205 -26.76 21.18 -0.86
C VAL A 205 -26.42 20.70 -2.27
N ARG A 206 -26.05 19.42 -2.43
CA ARG A 206 -25.81 18.80 -3.73
C ARG A 206 -27.03 18.95 -4.64
N THR A 207 -28.22 18.66 -4.11
CA THR A 207 -29.50 18.79 -4.82
C THR A 207 -29.77 20.25 -5.20
N LEU A 208 -29.61 21.18 -4.26
CA LEU A 208 -29.81 22.62 -4.52
C LEU A 208 -28.86 23.18 -5.59
N ARG A 209 -27.61 22.70 -5.63
CA ARG A 209 -26.60 23.16 -6.59
C ARG A 209 -26.67 22.45 -7.94
N ASN A 210 -27.43 21.35 -8.03
CA ASN A 210 -27.40 20.45 -9.19
C ASN A 210 -25.96 20.01 -9.57
N ALA A 211 -25.11 19.78 -8.56
CA ALA A 211 -23.68 19.51 -8.73
C ALA A 211 -23.37 18.05 -8.39
N LYS A 212 -23.28 17.17 -9.39
CA LYS A 212 -23.15 15.72 -9.18
C LYS A 212 -21.89 15.30 -8.44
N ASP A 213 -20.82 16.09 -8.55
CA ASP A 213 -19.49 15.86 -8.00
C ASP A 213 -19.28 16.46 -6.60
N TYR A 214 -20.31 17.09 -6.00
CA TYR A 214 -20.17 17.78 -4.72
C TYR A 214 -19.88 16.82 -3.56
N TYR A 215 -18.59 16.69 -3.19
CA TYR A 215 -18.08 15.88 -2.08
C TYR A 215 -18.47 14.39 -2.16
N VAL A 216 -18.41 13.82 -3.37
CA VAL A 216 -18.75 12.40 -3.61
C VAL A 216 -17.84 11.47 -2.81
N SER A 217 -16.54 11.74 -2.77
CA SER A 217 -15.59 10.90 -2.01
C SER A 217 -15.85 10.97 -0.50
N ALA A 218 -16.20 12.17 0.00
CA ALA A 218 -16.59 12.34 1.41
C ALA A 218 -17.90 11.57 1.74
N GLU A 219 -18.86 11.57 0.82
CA GLU A 219 -20.10 10.80 0.96
C GLU A 219 -19.83 9.30 0.97
N HIS A 220 -18.99 8.83 0.07
CA HIS A 220 -18.61 7.43 -0.01
C HIS A 220 -17.96 6.94 1.30
N ILE A 221 -16.89 7.59 1.78
CA ILE A 221 -16.23 7.18 3.02
C ILE A 221 -17.15 7.35 4.24
N GLY A 222 -17.98 8.39 4.26
CA GLY A 222 -18.95 8.63 5.31
C GLY A 222 -19.97 7.51 5.43
N ASN A 223 -20.51 7.05 4.31
CA ASN A 223 -21.48 5.97 4.25
C ASN A 223 -20.85 4.62 4.62
N ILE A 224 -19.66 4.30 4.08
CA ILE A 224 -18.91 3.10 4.48
C ILE A 224 -18.72 3.06 6.00
N CYS A 225 -18.26 4.17 6.60
CA CYS A 225 -18.03 4.22 8.04
C CYS A 225 -19.33 4.08 8.85
N MET A 226 -20.46 4.54 8.33
CA MET A 226 -21.77 4.38 8.99
C MET A 226 -22.27 2.93 8.89
N GLU A 227 -22.23 2.34 7.70
CA GLU A 227 -22.65 0.96 7.41
C GLU A 227 -21.84 -0.03 8.24
N TRP A 228 -20.51 0.11 8.23
CA TRP A 228 -19.60 -0.74 9.00
C TRP A 228 -19.91 -0.74 10.51
N ARG A 229 -20.26 0.43 11.08
CA ARG A 229 -20.64 0.53 12.50
C ARG A 229 -21.99 -0.13 12.77
N GLN A 230 -22.94 0.03 11.85
CA GLN A 230 -24.27 -0.54 11.93
C GLN A 230 -24.22 -2.08 11.89
N GLU A 231 -23.43 -2.65 10.98
CA GLU A 231 -23.23 -4.10 10.85
C GLU A 231 -22.66 -4.73 12.12
N ARG A 232 -21.79 -4.00 12.84
CA ARG A 232 -21.19 -4.44 14.11
C ARG A 232 -22.03 -4.11 15.34
N GLY A 233 -23.21 -3.51 15.17
CA GLY A 233 -24.07 -3.09 16.28
C GLY A 233 -23.39 -2.07 17.20
N LEU A 234 -22.41 -1.32 16.70
CA LEU A 234 -21.68 -0.33 17.48
C LEU A 234 -22.57 0.91 17.66
N PRO A 235 -22.74 1.41 18.89
CA PRO A 235 -23.63 2.54 19.14
C PRO A 235 -23.16 3.79 18.41
N ASP A 236 -24.12 4.60 18.02
CA ASP A 236 -23.92 5.87 17.32
C ASP A 236 -23.41 6.99 18.24
N GLU A 237 -23.46 6.79 19.56
CA GLU A 237 -23.42 7.88 20.54
C GLU A 237 -22.12 8.01 21.34
N GLU A 238 -21.66 9.26 21.39
CA GLU A 238 -21.16 10.01 22.55
C GLU A 238 -20.84 9.22 23.83
N TYR A 239 -19.55 8.90 24.00
CA TYR A 239 -18.90 8.72 25.30
C TYR A 239 -18.89 9.99 26.18
N VAL A 240 -19.94 10.84 26.18
CA VAL A 240 -19.95 12.07 27.01
C VAL A 240 -21.12 12.14 28.00
N ALA A 241 -22.15 11.31 27.86
CA ALA A 241 -23.23 11.30 28.87
C ALA A 241 -22.84 10.59 30.19
N LYS A 242 -21.73 9.83 30.22
CA LYS A 242 -21.28 9.05 31.40
C LYS A 242 -19.77 9.05 31.61
N THR A 243 -19.10 10.16 31.37
CA THR A 243 -17.76 10.38 31.94
C THR A 243 -17.96 11.10 33.27
N PRO A 244 -17.52 10.53 34.42
CA PRO A 244 -17.62 11.19 35.71
C PRO A 244 -16.88 12.53 35.73
#